data_AF-A0A1W0CCV7-F1
#
_entry.id   AF-A0A1W0CCV7-F1
#
_cell.length_a   1.000
_cell.length_b   1.000
_cell.length_c   1.000
_cell.angle_alpha   90.00
_cell.angle_beta   90.00
_cell.angle_gamma   90.00
#
_symmetry.space_group_name_H-M   'P 1'
#
loop_
_entity.id
_entity.type
_entity.pdbx_description
1 polymer ?
#
loop_
_entity_poly.entity_id
_entity_poly.type
_entity_poly.pdbx_seq_one_letter_code
_entity_poly.pdbx_strand_id
1 'polypeptide(L)'
;MGQTGKSVQDIADHLGVTYEMARRYTLATARPRQDKLAALAELLETTPSELDYGTPHQPKVTVTKVATPPEPPNTPPTRSLSFKNPEEMARYLAAESPEAIAEFLRHLVSNLADKLDKK
;
A
#
# COMPACT_ATOMS: atom_id res chain seq x y z
N MET A 1 -24.23 3.20 -14.78
CA MET A 1 -25.38 2.36 -15.19
C MET A 1 -25.69 2.40 -16.70
N GLY A 2 -24.79 2.91 -17.57
CA GLY A 2 -24.98 2.87 -19.03
C GLY A 2 -24.42 1.63 -19.75
N GLN A 3 -23.88 0.65 -19.01
CA GLN A 3 -23.08 -0.44 -19.60
C GLN A 3 -23.77 -1.81 -19.62
N THR A 4 -24.80 -2.04 -18.80
CA THR A 4 -25.41 -3.37 -18.63
C THR A 4 -26.73 -3.54 -19.38
N GLY A 5 -27.21 -2.51 -20.08
CA GLY A 5 -28.43 -2.57 -20.91
C GLY A 5 -29.74 -2.82 -20.14
N LYS A 6 -29.71 -2.96 -18.81
CA LYS A 6 -30.91 -3.22 -17.99
C LYS A 6 -31.59 -1.92 -17.57
N SER A 7 -32.91 -1.90 -17.68
CA SER A 7 -33.71 -0.75 -17.28
C SER A 7 -33.91 -0.73 -15.76
N VAL A 8 -34.31 0.43 -15.23
CA VAL A 8 -34.67 0.57 -13.80
C VAL A 8 -35.85 -0.33 -13.43
N GLN A 9 -36.77 -0.56 -14.39
CA GLN A 9 -37.92 -1.44 -14.20
C GLN A 9 -37.48 -2.90 -14.03
N ASP A 10 -36.54 -3.38 -14.85
CA ASP A 10 -36.03 -4.76 -14.75
C ASP A 10 -35.36 -5.01 -13.39
N ILE A 11 -34.63 -4.00 -12.87
CA ILE A 11 -34.02 -4.04 -11.54
C ILE A 11 -35.12 -4.09 -10.47
N ALA A 12 -36.17 -3.27 -10.59
CA ALA A 12 -37.27 -3.24 -9.63
C ALA A 12 -37.98 -4.60 -9.54
N ASP A 13 -38.32 -5.17 -10.70
CA ASP A 13 -39.04 -6.43 -10.81
C ASP A 13 -38.18 -7.60 -10.30
N HIS A 14 -36.89 -7.64 -10.65
CA HIS A 14 -35.98 -8.68 -10.20
C HIS A 14 -35.70 -8.62 -8.69
N LEU A 15 -35.54 -7.42 -8.13
CA LEU A 15 -35.31 -7.24 -6.69
C LEU A 15 -36.61 -7.29 -5.88
N GLY A 16 -37.79 -7.26 -6.50
CA GLY A 16 -39.07 -7.14 -5.80
C GLY A 16 -39.14 -5.86 -4.95
N VAL A 17 -38.64 -4.75 -5.49
CA VAL A 17 -38.66 -3.42 -4.84
C VAL A 17 -39.44 -2.43 -5.71
N THR A 18 -39.82 -1.29 -5.14
CA THR A 18 -40.48 -0.25 -5.95
C THR A 18 -39.53 0.35 -6.98
N TYR A 19 -40.10 0.86 -8.07
CA TYR A 19 -39.34 1.58 -9.09
C TYR A 19 -38.46 2.69 -8.50
N GLU A 20 -39.00 3.47 -7.55
CA GLU A 20 -38.24 4.53 -6.88
C GLU A 20 -37.06 3.99 -6.06
N MET A 21 -37.18 2.81 -5.44
CA MET A 21 -36.05 2.19 -4.75
C MET A 21 -34.96 1.75 -5.73
N ALA A 22 -35.34 1.09 -6.82
CA ALA A 22 -34.40 0.72 -7.89
C ALA A 22 -33.72 1.96 -8.49
N ARG A 23 -34.48 3.03 -8.73
CA ARG A 23 -33.97 4.32 -9.22
C ARG A 23 -32.95 4.94 -8.25
N ARG A 24 -33.18 4.86 -6.94
CA ARG A 24 -32.23 5.37 -5.95
C ARG A 24 -30.92 4.59 -5.95
N TYR A 25 -30.97 3.28 -6.16
CA TYR A 25 -29.78 2.43 -6.26
C TYR A 25 -28.97 2.76 -7.51
N THR A 26 -29.62 2.95 -8.66
CA THR A 26 -28.91 3.33 -9.90
C THR A 26 -28.29 4.73 -9.82
N LEU A 27 -28.91 5.64 -9.06
CA LEU A 27 -28.39 6.97 -8.74
C LEU A 27 -27.40 6.98 -7.57
N ALA A 28 -27.10 5.83 -6.96
CA ALA A 28 -26.25 5.70 -5.77
C ALA A 28 -26.68 6.61 -4.58
N THR A 29 -27.96 6.96 -4.49
CA THR A 29 -28.52 7.78 -3.39
C THR A 29 -29.00 6.96 -2.20
N ALA A 30 -29.15 5.65 -2.40
CA ALA A 30 -29.45 4.68 -1.35
C ALA A 30 -28.61 3.42 -1.55
N ARG A 31 -28.21 2.79 -0.45
CA ARG A 31 -27.51 1.50 -0.48
C ARG A 31 -28.51 0.34 -0.35
N PRO A 32 -28.51 -0.64 -1.26
CA PRO A 32 -29.30 -1.86 -1.08
C PRO A 32 -28.85 -2.63 0.16
N ARG A 33 -29.77 -3.36 0.79
CA ARG A 33 -29.43 -4.30 1.86
C ARG A 33 -28.65 -5.50 1.30
N GLN A 34 -27.96 -6.24 2.17
CA GLN A 34 -27.08 -7.35 1.80
C GLN A 34 -27.76 -8.38 0.87
N ASP A 35 -29.00 -8.75 1.16
CA ASP A 35 -29.84 -9.67 0.39
C ASP A 35 -30.15 -9.12 -1.01
N LYS A 36 -30.54 -7.84 -1.09
CA LYS A 36 -30.85 -7.17 -2.35
C LYS A 36 -29.61 -6.87 -3.18
N LEU A 37 -28.47 -6.61 -2.53
CA LEU A 37 -27.20 -6.37 -3.19
C LEU A 37 -26.67 -7.66 -3.83
N ALA A 38 -26.86 -8.81 -3.16
CA ALA A 38 -26.57 -10.12 -3.74
C ALA A 38 -27.42 -10.41 -4.98
N ALA A 39 -28.74 -10.20 -4.89
CA ALA A 39 -29.64 -10.36 -6.04
C ALA A 39 -29.30 -9.42 -7.21
N LEU A 40 -28.90 -8.18 -6.91
CA LEU A 40 -28.48 -7.22 -7.93
C LEU A 40 -27.15 -7.62 -8.58
N ALA A 41 -26.23 -8.21 -7.82
CA ALA A 41 -24.98 -8.74 -8.35
C ALA A 41 -25.22 -9.93 -9.30
N GLU A 42 -26.12 -10.84 -8.92
CA GLU A 42 -26.56 -11.96 -9.76
C GLU A 42 -27.19 -11.46 -11.07
N LEU A 43 -28.07 -10.46 -10.99
CA LEU A 43 -28.65 -9.84 -12.17
C LEU A 43 -27.59 -9.22 -13.09
N LEU A 44 -26.55 -8.62 -12.53
CA LEU A 44 -25.52 -7.91 -13.31
C LEU A 44 -24.33 -8.80 -13.68
N GLU A 45 -24.38 -10.10 -13.41
CA GLU A 45 -23.29 -11.06 -13.64
C GLU A 45 -21.96 -10.61 -13.03
N THR A 46 -22.03 -9.97 -11.86
CA THR A 46 -20.88 -9.41 -11.12
C THR A 46 -20.90 -9.91 -9.69
N THR A 47 -19.90 -9.52 -8.89
CA THR A 47 -19.87 -9.86 -7.46
C THR A 47 -20.39 -8.72 -6.59
N PRO A 48 -20.99 -9.03 -5.42
CA PRO A 48 -21.36 -8.02 -4.42
C PRO A 48 -20.19 -7.08 -4.06
N SER A 49 -18.98 -7.65 -3.97
CA SER A 49 -17.77 -6.90 -3.66
C SER A 49 -17.37 -5.94 -4.78
N GLU A 50 -17.53 -6.32 -6.05
CA GLU A 50 -17.29 -5.41 -7.18
C GLU A 50 -18.30 -4.25 -7.21
N LEU A 51 -19.54 -4.47 -6.78
CA LEU A 51 -20.52 -3.39 -6.64
C LEU A 51 -20.18 -2.43 -5.50
N ASP A 52 -19.65 -2.93 -4.39
CA ASP A 52 -19.30 -2.12 -3.21
C ASP A 52 -17.97 -1.39 -3.36
N TYR A 53 -16.96 -2.05 -3.93
CA TYR A 53 -15.57 -1.59 -3.94
C TYR A 53 -15.04 -1.26 -5.34
N GLY A 54 -15.82 -1.53 -6.38
CA GLY A 54 -15.35 -1.50 -7.77
C GLY A 54 -14.52 -2.73 -8.13
N THR A 55 -14.18 -2.84 -9.42
CA THR A 55 -13.27 -3.89 -9.88
C THR A 55 -11.88 -3.62 -9.30
N PRO A 56 -11.25 -4.56 -8.57
CA PRO A 56 -9.91 -4.35 -8.07
C PRO A 56 -8.99 -4.15 -9.27
N HIS A 57 -8.45 -2.95 -9.42
CA HIS A 57 -7.34 -2.72 -10.33
C HIS A 57 -6.15 -3.45 -9.74
N GLN A 58 -6.02 -4.75 -10.03
CA GLN A 58 -4.87 -5.51 -9.56
C GLN A 58 -3.64 -4.85 -10.17
N PRO A 59 -2.72 -4.26 -9.37
CA PRO A 59 -1.42 -3.95 -9.92
C PRO A 59 -0.89 -5.28 -10.47
N LYS A 60 -0.38 -5.27 -11.70
CA LYS A 60 0.18 -6.46 -12.33
C LYS A 60 1.43 -6.89 -11.54
N VAL A 61 1.23 -7.61 -10.44
CA VAL A 61 2.32 -8.17 -9.63
C VAL A 61 2.87 -9.33 -10.43
N THR A 62 3.89 -9.05 -11.24
CA THR A 62 4.63 -10.07 -11.96
C THR A 62 5.51 -10.76 -10.93
N VAL A 63 4.99 -11.79 -10.26
CA VAL A 63 5.80 -12.66 -9.41
C VAL A 63 6.65 -13.52 -10.35
N THR A 64 7.80 -13.00 -10.77
CA THR A 64 8.82 -13.79 -11.44
C THR A 64 9.34 -14.81 -10.42
N LYS A 65 8.88 -16.06 -10.50
CA LYS A 65 9.52 -17.17 -9.80
C LYS A 65 10.90 -17.34 -10.44
N VAL A 66 11.90 -16.68 -9.88
CA VAL A 66 13.29 -16.87 -10.28
C VAL A 66 13.63 -18.32 -9.99
N ALA A 67 13.85 -19.12 -11.04
CA ALA A 67 14.11 -20.57 -10.93
C ALA A 67 15.46 -20.89 -10.28
N THR A 68 16.31 -19.87 -10.11
CA THR A 68 17.60 -19.95 -9.45
C THR A 68 17.54 -19.04 -8.22
N PRO A 69 17.87 -19.53 -7.01
CA PRO A 69 18.06 -18.66 -5.86
C PRO A 69 19.03 -17.53 -6.26
N PRO A 70 18.70 -16.25 -6.02
CA PRO A 70 19.68 -15.19 -6.21
C PRO A 70 20.89 -15.52 -5.35
N GLU A 71 22.10 -15.41 -5.90
CA GLU A 71 23.31 -15.50 -5.09
C GLU A 71 23.14 -14.56 -3.89
N PRO A 72 23.54 -14.99 -2.67
CA PRO A 72 23.46 -14.13 -1.51
C PRO A 72 24.12 -12.81 -1.86
N PRO A 73 23.48 -11.66 -1.56
CA PRO A 73 24.11 -10.38 -1.82
C PRO A 73 25.50 -10.40 -1.17
N ASN A 74 26.55 -10.35 -1.99
CA ASN A 74 27.95 -10.35 -1.53
C ASN A 74 28.29 -9.08 -0.72
N THR A 75 27.35 -8.15 -0.63
CA THR A 75 27.39 -7.01 0.27
C THR A 75 26.49 -7.28 1.48
N PRO A 76 27.05 -7.21 2.70
CA PRO A 76 26.26 -7.16 3.92
C PRO A 76 25.16 -6.11 3.77
N PRO A 77 23.93 -6.39 4.24
CA PRO A 77 22.88 -5.37 4.22
C PRO A 77 23.38 -4.14 4.97
N THR A 78 23.47 -3.00 4.27
CA THR A 78 23.87 -1.72 4.86
C THR A 78 22.86 -1.33 5.94
N ARG A 79 23.18 -1.62 7.21
CA ARG A 79 22.39 -1.17 8.35
C ARG A 79 22.75 0.30 8.61
N SER A 80 21.82 1.21 8.36
CA SER A 80 21.94 2.61 8.78
C SER A 80 21.23 2.82 10.11
N LEU A 81 21.91 3.44 11.08
CA LEU A 81 21.32 3.88 12.34
C LEU A 81 20.91 5.35 12.20
N SER A 82 19.74 5.72 12.72
CA SER A 82 19.25 7.09 12.75
C SER A 82 19.10 7.54 14.21
N PHE A 83 19.78 8.63 14.57
CA PHE A 83 19.76 9.19 15.92
C PHE A 83 18.98 10.50 15.93
N LYS A 84 18.21 10.76 16.99
CA LYS A 84 17.40 11.98 17.08
C LYS A 84 18.24 13.20 17.44
N ASN A 85 19.30 12.99 18.22
CA ASN A 85 20.19 14.04 18.67
C ASN A 85 21.64 13.50 18.83
N PRO A 86 22.65 14.39 18.88
CA PRO A 86 24.04 13.96 19.01
C PRO A 86 24.36 13.31 20.37
N GLU A 87 23.61 13.64 21.42
CA GLU A 87 23.80 13.04 22.75
C GLU A 87 23.42 11.55 22.78
N GLU A 88 22.32 11.18 22.13
CA GLU A 88 21.86 9.80 21.98
C GLU A 88 22.88 8.97 21.20
N MET A 89 23.43 9.55 20.12
CA MET A 89 24.53 8.94 19.37
C MET A 89 25.77 8.74 20.26
N ALA A 90 26.17 9.75 21.03
CA ALA A 90 27.33 9.65 21.92
C ALA A 90 27.14 8.58 23.00
N ARG A 91 25.94 8.49 23.58
CA ARG A 91 25.57 7.45 24.55
C ARG A 91 25.60 6.05 23.93
N TYR A 92 25.08 5.92 22.71
CA TYR A 92 25.12 4.66 21.97
C TYR A 92 26.56 4.20 21.71
N LEU A 93 27.42 5.10 21.23
CA LEU A 93 28.84 4.81 21.01
C LEU A 93 29.58 4.45 22.30
N ALA A 94 29.35 5.19 23.39
CA ALA A 94 29.95 4.90 24.70
C ALA A 94 29.54 3.52 25.25
N ALA A 95 28.32 3.07 24.95
CA ALA A 95 27.81 1.77 25.35
C ALA A 95 28.37 0.62 24.49
N GLU A 96 28.62 0.86 23.21
CA GLU A 96 29.16 -0.13 22.27
C GLU A 96 30.63 -0.43 22.57
N SER A 97 31.47 0.60 22.75
CA SER A 97 32.83 0.42 23.22
C SER A 97 33.41 1.73 23.80
N PRO A 98 34.35 1.64 24.76
CA PRO A 98 34.99 2.82 25.34
C PRO A 98 35.85 3.61 24.32
N GLU A 99 36.23 2.99 23.19
CA GLU A 99 37.09 3.61 22.17
C GLU A 99 36.31 4.11 20.94
N ALA A 100 35.05 3.70 20.76
CA ALA A 100 34.23 4.03 19.58
C ALA A 100 34.07 5.54 19.35
N ILE A 101 33.98 6.32 20.44
CA ILE A 101 33.89 7.78 20.34
C ILE A 101 35.18 8.36 19.77
N ALA A 102 36.34 7.85 20.21
CA ALA A 102 37.63 8.36 19.77
C ALA A 102 37.87 8.05 18.28
N GLU A 103 37.51 6.86 17.82
CA GLU A 103 37.60 6.49 16.39
C GLU A 103 36.67 7.35 15.53
N PHE A 104 35.43 7.54 15.97
CA PHE A 104 34.48 8.41 15.27
C PHE A 104 35.02 9.83 15.11
N LEU A 105 35.57 10.42 16.19
CA LEU A 105 36.15 11.77 16.14
C LEU A 105 37.37 11.84 15.21
N ARG A 106 38.24 10.82 15.19
CA ARG A 106 39.38 10.76 14.26
C ARG A 106 38.91 10.76 12.80
N HIS A 107 37.93 9.92 12.46
CA HIS A 107 37.35 9.86 11.12
C HIS A 107 36.64 11.16 10.74
N LEU A 108 36.00 11.83 11.70
CA LEU A 108 35.33 13.09 11.44
C LEU A 108 36.34 14.20 11.14
N VAL A 109 37.45 14.24 11.88
CA VAL A 109 38.56 15.18 11.63
C VAL A 109 39.22 14.90 10.28
N SER A 110 39.50 13.64 9.92
CA SER A 110 40.10 13.31 8.62
C SER A 110 39.20 13.71 7.46
N ASN A 111 37.89 13.45 7.56
CA ASN A 111 36.92 13.83 6.53
C ASN A 111 36.76 15.35 6.39
N LEU A 112 36.93 16.11 7.48
CA LEU A 112 36.92 17.56 7.43
C LEU A 112 38.21 18.11 6.80
N ALA A 113 39.36 17.55 7.14
CA ALA A 113 40.65 17.92 6.54
C ALA A 113 40.65 17.69 5.02
N ASP A 114 40.18 16.52 4.56
CA ASP A 114 40.05 16.20 3.13
C ASP A 114 39.10 17.16 2.38
N LYS A 115 38.12 17.74 3.06
CA LYS A 115 37.20 18.73 2.49
C LYS A 115 37.79 20.14 2.47
N LEU A 116 38.72 20.45 3.37
CA LEU A 116 39.41 21.74 3.44
C LEU A 116 40.53 21.83 2.40
N ASP A 117 41.28 20.76 2.15
CA ASP A 117 42.34 20.72 1.13
C ASP A 117 41.82 20.73 -0.32
N LYS A 118 40.52 20.47 -0.52
CA LYS A 118 39.86 20.48 -1.85
C LYS A 118 39.21 21.83 -2.21
N LYS A 119 39.45 22.89 -1.43
CA LYS A 119 39.03 24.27 -1.72
C LYS A 119 40.21 25.12 -2.14
#